data_AF-A0A8X6XNP9-F1
#
_entry.id   AF-A0A8X6XNP9-F1
#
_cell.length_a   1.000
_cell.length_b   1.000
_cell.length_c   1.000
_cell.angle_alpha   90.00
_cell.angle_beta   90.00
_cell.angle_gamma   90.00
#
_symmetry.space_group_name_H-M   'P 1'
#
loop_
_entity.id
_entity.type
_entity.pdbx_description
1 polymer ?
#
loop_
_entity_poly.entity_id
_entity_poly.type
_entity_poly.pdbx_seq_one_letter_code
_entity_poly.pdbx_strand_id
1 'polypeptide(L)'
;MTTNSFLLAFQRFLPRRGSCKVIYSDNAKTFLKSKKEIEKLSRILSQSMVQNFIAKERIIWKNIIERSPWWGGFYERLVRSVKESLHKILGKALLSFEEMTTILTEIEAVLNLRPLSYVYEENDEPRPLTPMHF
;
A
#
# COMPACT_ATOMS: atom_id res chain seq x y z
N MET A 1 16.83 0.81 1.94
CA MET A 1 15.85 0.21 1.00
C MET A 1 16.34 0.40 -0.43
N THR A 2 16.52 -0.69 -1.18
CA THR A 2 16.96 -0.67 -2.58
C THR A 2 15.76 -0.71 -3.53
N THR A 3 15.95 -0.34 -4.80
CA THR A 3 14.89 -0.42 -5.83
C THR A 3 14.36 -1.85 -5.98
N ASN A 4 15.22 -2.87 -5.98
CA ASN A 4 14.79 -4.26 -6.08
C ASN A 4 13.95 -4.70 -4.86
N SER A 5 14.35 -4.29 -3.65
CA SER A 5 13.56 -4.59 -2.45
C SER A 5 12.16 -3.97 -2.49
N PHE A 6 12.03 -2.77 -3.05
CA PHE A 6 10.73 -2.13 -3.29
C PHE A 6 9.92 -2.89 -4.33
N LEU A 7 10.49 -3.21 -5.49
CA LEU A 7 9.78 -3.90 -6.57
C LEU A 7 9.24 -5.27 -6.11
N LEU A 8 10.03 -6.03 -5.35
CA LEU A 8 9.57 -7.30 -4.77
C LEU A 8 8.46 -7.10 -3.74
N ALA A 9 8.54 -6.05 -2.91
CA ALA A 9 7.47 -5.73 -1.96
C ALA A 9 6.18 -5.31 -2.70
N PHE A 10 6.31 -4.52 -3.76
CA PHE A 10 5.20 -4.09 -4.60
C PHE A 10 4.55 -5.26 -5.35
N GLN A 11 5.35 -6.18 -5.89
CA GLN A 11 4.87 -7.42 -6.50
C GLN A 11 4.12 -8.32 -5.52
N ARG A 12 4.53 -8.37 -4.24
CA ARG A 12 3.76 -9.08 -3.18
C ARG A 12 2.48 -8.35 -2.79
N PHE A 13 2.43 -7.04 -2.96
CA PHE A 13 1.29 -6.21 -2.56
C PHE A 13 0.13 -6.34 -3.56
N LEU A 14 0.41 -6.28 -4.87
CA LEU A 14 -0.62 -6.37 -5.92
C LEU A 14 -1.54 -7.61 -5.83
N PRO A 15 -1.06 -8.85 -5.66
CA PRO A 15 -1.95 -10.01 -5.53
C PRO A 15 -2.72 -10.03 -4.20
N ARG A 16 -2.24 -9.34 -3.16
CA ARG A 16 -2.91 -9.27 -1.85
C ARG A 16 -4.03 -8.24 -1.80
N ARG A 17 -3.89 -7.12 -2.53
CA ARG A 17 -4.82 -5.97 -2.48
C ARG A 17 -5.48 -5.63 -3.82
N GLY A 18 -5.08 -6.29 -4.89
CA GLY A 18 -5.49 -5.95 -6.25
C GLY A 18 -4.62 -4.87 -6.89
N SER A 19 -5.00 -4.51 -8.12
CA SER A 19 -4.29 -3.52 -8.93
C SER A 19 -4.52 -2.09 -8.43
N CYS A 20 -3.46 -1.28 -8.39
CA CYS A 20 -3.57 0.14 -8.04
C CYS A 20 -3.68 1.02 -9.28
N LYS A 21 -4.68 1.91 -9.30
CA LYS A 21 -4.78 2.95 -10.34
C LYS A 21 -3.76 4.06 -10.16
N VAL A 22 -3.47 4.46 -8.93
CA VAL A 22 -2.60 5.60 -8.62
C VAL A 22 -1.64 5.24 -7.50
N ILE A 23 -0.36 5.58 -7.65
CA ILE A 23 0.66 5.49 -6.62
C ILE A 23 1.13 6.89 -6.27
N TYR A 24 1.15 7.20 -4.97
CA TYR A 24 1.74 8.41 -4.44
C TYR A 24 3.06 8.07 -3.74
N SER A 25 4.14 8.79 -4.05
CA SER A 25 5.42 8.63 -3.37
C SER A 25 6.11 9.98 -3.13
N ASP A 26 7.08 9.98 -2.22
CA ASP A 26 8.05 11.07 -2.12
C ASP A 26 9.06 11.03 -3.29
N ASN A 27 9.95 12.02 -3.34
CA ASN A 27 11.01 12.14 -4.35
C ASN A 27 12.29 11.37 -3.97
N ALA A 28 12.23 10.37 -3.09
CA ALA A 28 13.40 9.55 -2.78
C ALA A 28 13.90 8.84 -4.05
N LYS A 29 15.24 8.80 -4.20
CA LYS A 29 15.92 8.22 -5.38
C LYS A 29 15.44 6.79 -5.69
N THR A 30 15.14 6.01 -4.65
CA THR A 30 14.62 4.64 -4.78
C THR A 30 13.27 4.60 -5.52
N PHE A 31 12.33 5.48 -5.18
CA PHE A 31 11.02 5.55 -5.82
C PHE A 31 11.11 6.15 -7.22
N LEU A 32 11.93 7.17 -7.42
CA LEU A 32 12.18 7.72 -8.76
C LEU A 32 12.73 6.66 -9.73
N LYS A 33 13.66 5.82 -9.27
CA LYS A 33 14.17 4.71 -10.07
C LYS A 33 13.11 3.62 -10.29
N SER A 34 12.36 3.26 -9.25
CA SER A 34 11.29 2.26 -9.34
C SER A 34 10.18 2.68 -10.32
N LYS A 35 9.80 3.96 -10.32
CA LYS A 35 8.88 4.57 -11.28
C LYS A 35 9.35 4.34 -12.72
N LYS A 36 10.63 4.63 -13.00
CA LYS A 36 11.21 4.41 -14.33
C LYS A 36 11.19 2.93 -14.74
N GLU A 37 11.50 2.01 -13.82
CA GLU A 37 11.45 0.57 -14.10
C GLU A 37 10.02 0.09 -14.40
N ILE A 38 9.04 0.52 -13.60
CA ILE A 38 7.63 0.16 -13.80
C ILE A 38 7.07 0.75 -15.10
N GLU A 39 7.41 2.01 -15.41
CA GLU A 39 7.05 2.62 -16.69
C GLU A 39 7.70 1.89 -17.89
N LYS A 40 8.96 1.45 -17.75
CA LYS A 40 9.65 0.67 -18.79
C LYS A 40 8.99 -0.69 -19.00
N LEU A 41 8.68 -1.41 -17.92
CA LEU A 41 7.96 -2.68 -17.99
C LEU A 41 6.57 -2.51 -18.61
N SER A 42 5.84 -1.45 -18.22
CA SER A 42 4.54 -1.12 -18.81
C SER A 42 4.64 -0.88 -20.32
N ARG A 43 5.66 -0.16 -20.80
CA ARG A 43 5.88 0.07 -22.24
C ARG A 43 6.22 -1.22 -23.00
N ILE A 44 7.07 -2.08 -22.44
CA ILE A 44 7.43 -3.37 -23.06
C ILE A 44 6.21 -4.30 -23.14
N LEU A 45 5.44 -4.40 -22.05
CA LEU A 45 4.24 -5.23 -22.00
C LEU A 45 3.15 -4.72 -22.95
N SER A 46 3.06 -3.39 -23.13
CA SER A 46 2.15 -2.76 -24.10
C SER A 46 2.44 -3.10 -25.57
N GLN A 47 3.66 -3.58 -25.89
CA GLN A 47 4.05 -4.02 -27.24
C GLN A 47 3.73 -5.49 -27.51
N SER A 48 3.39 -6.27 -26.47
CA SER A 48 3.07 -7.69 -26.58
C SER A 48 1.56 -7.94 -26.56
N MET A 49 1.11 -9.04 -27.18
CA MET A 49 -0.29 -9.50 -27.25
C MET A 49 -0.96 -9.75 -25.88
N VAL A 50 -0.25 -9.56 -24.77
CA VAL A 50 -0.72 -9.61 -23.36
C VAL A 50 -1.48 -8.31 -22.99
N GLN A 51 -2.25 -7.77 -23.93
CA GLN A 51 -2.96 -6.49 -23.80
C GLN A 51 -4.10 -6.53 -22.77
N ASN A 52 -4.72 -7.69 -22.54
CA ASN A 52 -6.04 -7.68 -21.91
C ASN A 52 -6.03 -7.70 -20.38
N PHE A 53 -4.94 -8.10 -19.73
CA PHE A 53 -4.89 -8.24 -18.26
C PHE A 53 -4.13 -7.10 -17.56
N ILE A 54 -3.12 -6.51 -18.22
CA ILE A 54 -2.24 -5.48 -17.63
C ILE A 54 -2.47 -4.11 -18.27
N ALA A 55 -2.88 -4.03 -19.54
CA ALA A 55 -2.97 -2.75 -20.26
C ALA A 55 -4.23 -1.93 -19.97
N LYS A 56 -5.23 -2.50 -19.28
CA LYS A 56 -6.52 -1.81 -19.04
C LYS A 56 -6.48 -0.84 -17.85
N GLU A 57 -5.53 -0.97 -16.94
CA GLU A 57 -5.41 -0.13 -15.74
C GLU A 57 -3.98 0.43 -15.66
N ARG A 58 -3.70 1.52 -16.39
CA ARG A 58 -2.39 2.19 -16.30
C ARG A 58 -2.19 2.70 -14.87
N ILE A 59 -1.15 2.20 -14.19
CA ILE A 59 -0.71 2.73 -12.90
C ILE A 59 -0.18 4.15 -13.11
N ILE A 60 -0.87 5.15 -12.55
CA ILE A 60 -0.45 6.55 -12.58
C ILE A 60 0.45 6.81 -11.37
N TRP A 61 1.73 7.10 -11.60
CA TRP A 61 2.66 7.42 -10.52
C TRP A 61 2.80 8.93 -10.31
N LYS A 62 2.30 9.42 -9.18
CA LYS A 62 2.37 10.83 -8.75
C LYS A 62 3.41 11.00 -7.65
N ASN A 63 4.36 11.91 -7.86
CA ASN A 63 5.29 12.31 -6.82
C ASN A 63 4.75 13.55 -6.10
N ILE A 64 5.08 13.71 -4.82
CA ILE A 64 4.80 14.96 -4.11
C ILE A 64 5.62 16.11 -4.68
N ILE A 65 5.11 17.32 -4.51
CA ILE A 65 5.83 18.55 -4.87
C ILE A 65 7.11 18.62 -4.03
N GLU A 66 8.23 18.96 -4.67
CA GLU A 66 9.50 19.16 -3.98
C GLU A 66 9.36 20.20 -2.86
N ARG A 67 10.02 19.96 -1.72
CA ARG A 67 9.95 20.83 -0.53
C ARG A 67 8.55 21.01 0.07
N SER A 68 7.60 20.12 -0.26
CA SER A 68 6.26 20.11 0.34
C SER A 68 6.04 18.89 1.25
N PRO A 69 6.74 18.80 2.40
CA PRO A 69 6.69 17.62 3.27
C PRO A 69 5.28 17.32 3.80
N TRP A 70 4.42 18.33 3.95
CA TRP A 70 3.05 18.15 4.44
C TRP A 70 2.16 17.29 3.52
N TRP A 71 2.45 17.23 2.21
CA TRP A 71 1.73 16.37 1.28
C TRP A 71 1.87 14.88 1.63
N GLY A 72 2.96 14.52 2.30
CA GLY A 72 3.22 13.16 2.73
C GLY A 72 2.58 12.74 4.06
N GLY A 73 2.01 13.70 4.80
CA GLY A 73 1.60 13.46 6.18
C GLY A 73 0.54 12.37 6.35
N PHE A 74 -0.27 12.08 5.32
CA PHE A 74 -1.28 11.02 5.43
C PHE A 74 -0.66 9.62 5.46
N TYR A 75 0.29 9.30 4.56
CA TYR A 75 0.95 7.99 4.58
C TYR A 75 1.90 7.87 5.78
N GLU A 76 2.50 8.97 6.23
CA GLU A 76 3.30 8.99 7.47
C GLU A 76 2.46 8.65 8.70
N ARG A 77 1.24 9.20 8.78
CA ARG A 77 0.28 8.85 9.84
C ARG A 77 -0.14 7.38 9.78
N LEU A 78 -0.35 6.82 8.58
CA LEU A 78 -0.64 5.39 8.43
C LEU A 78 0.53 4.51 8.88
N VAL A 79 1.76 4.85 8.49
CA VAL A 79 2.98 4.16 8.95
C VAL A 79 3.12 4.26 10.47
N ARG A 80 2.80 5.42 11.05
CA ARG A 80 2.79 5.61 12.50
C ARG A 80 1.80 4.67 13.19
N SER A 81 0.57 4.52 12.68
CA SER A 81 -0.41 3.57 13.25
C SER A 81 0.11 2.13 13.26
N VAL A 82 0.78 1.68 12.19
CA VAL A 82 1.40 0.34 12.16
C VAL A 82 2.48 0.22 13.23
N LYS A 83 3.39 1.20 13.32
CA LYS A 83 4.50 1.18 14.28
C LYS A 83 4.02 1.22 15.73
N GLU A 84 2.98 2.00 16.02
CA GLU A 84 2.40 2.09 17.36
C GLU A 84 1.75 0.76 17.78
N SER A 85 0.97 0.14 16.89
CA SER A 85 0.42 -1.21 17.14
C SER A 85 1.53 -2.23 17.37
N LEU A 86 2.58 -2.19 16.56
CA LEU A 86 3.73 -3.06 16.67
C LEU A 86 4.43 -2.91 18.03
N HIS A 87 4.72 -1.68 18.46
CA HIS A 87 5.36 -1.42 19.76
C HIS A 87 4.50 -1.90 20.94
N LYS A 88 3.16 -1.72 20.84
CA LYS A 88 2.22 -2.17 21.89
C LYS A 88 2.16 -3.69 22.01
N ILE A 89 2.25 -4.41 20.90
CA ILE A 89 2.19 -5.88 20.88
C ILE A 89 3.52 -6.50 21.33
N LEU A 90 4.64 -6.00 20.79
CA LEU A 90 5.96 -6.61 21.01
C LEU A 90 6.56 -6.32 22.39
N GLY A 91 6.38 -5.11 22.92
CA GLY A 91 7.10 -4.68 24.13
C GLY A 91 8.62 -4.85 24.00
N LYS A 92 9.19 -5.85 24.69
CA LYS A 92 10.63 -6.20 24.67
C LYS A 92 10.93 -7.56 24.01
N ALA A 93 9.95 -8.21 23.39
CA ALA A 93 10.13 -9.52 22.78
C ALA A 93 11.07 -9.47 21.56
N LEU A 94 11.89 -10.50 21.39
CA LEU A 94 12.64 -10.75 20.17
C LEU A 94 11.90 -11.83 19.38
N LEU A 95 11.61 -11.54 18.11
CA LEU A 95 10.85 -12.44 17.25
C LEU A 95 11.70 -12.99 16.13
N SER A 96 11.38 -14.22 15.76
CA SER A 96 11.76 -14.79 14.47
C SER A 96 11.08 -14.05 13.32
N PHE A 97 11.57 -14.31 12.11
CA PHE A 97 11.00 -13.73 10.89
C PHE A 97 9.54 -14.16 10.67
N GLU A 98 9.19 -15.40 10.98
CA GLU A 98 7.84 -15.93 10.83
C GLU A 98 6.87 -15.27 11.81
N GLU A 99 7.25 -15.19 13.08
CA GLU A 99 6.44 -14.51 14.12
C GLU A 99 6.20 -13.04 13.79
N MET A 100 7.25 -12.34 13.33
CA MET A 100 7.12 -10.94 12.89
C MET A 100 6.15 -10.80 11.71
N THR A 101 6.19 -11.74 10.75
CA THR A 101 5.31 -11.73 9.57
C THR A 101 3.85 -11.96 9.96
N THR A 102 3.60 -12.88 10.91
CA THR A 102 2.27 -13.14 11.46
C THR A 102 1.70 -11.90 12.15
N ILE A 103 2.46 -11.30 13.07
CA ILE A 103 2.00 -10.09 13.79
C ILE A 103 1.73 -8.93 12.83
N LEU A 104 2.57 -8.73 11.82
CA LEU A 104 2.33 -7.68 10.83
C LEU A 104 1.04 -7.91 10.05
N THR A 105 0.69 -9.16 9.76
CA THR A 105 -0.54 -9.54 9.07
C THR A 105 -1.78 -9.32 9.96
N GLU A 106 -1.67 -9.61 11.26
CA GLU A 106 -2.72 -9.32 12.25
C GLU A 106 -2.94 -7.80 12.41
N ILE A 107 -1.85 -7.03 12.54
CA ILE A 107 -1.92 -5.56 12.59
C ILE A 107 -2.56 -5.01 11.31
N GLU A 108 -2.18 -5.56 10.15
CA GLU A 108 -2.78 -5.20 8.86
C GLU A 108 -4.30 -5.46 8.88
N ALA A 109 -4.75 -6.62 9.34
CA ALA A 109 -6.18 -6.93 9.44
C ALA A 109 -6.92 -5.95 10.36
N VAL A 110 -6.40 -5.70 11.56
CA VAL A 110 -7.01 -4.80 12.54
C VAL A 110 -7.12 -3.37 12.02
N LEU A 111 -6.05 -2.84 11.40
CA LEU A 111 -6.06 -1.47 10.86
C LEU A 111 -7.07 -1.32 9.70
N ASN A 112 -7.26 -2.37 8.91
CA ASN A 112 -8.21 -2.35 7.79
C ASN A 112 -9.66 -2.69 8.18
N LEU A 113 -9.89 -3.24 9.38
CA LEU A 113 -11.22 -3.42 9.95
C LEU A 113 -11.70 -2.19 10.74
N ARG A 114 -10.85 -1.17 10.91
CA ARG A 114 -11.22 0.06 11.62
C ARG A 114 -12.39 0.76 10.90
N PRO A 115 -13.50 1.07 11.58
CA PRO A 115 -14.59 1.85 11.00
C PRO A 115 -14.11 3.23 10.52
N LEU A 116 -14.46 3.60 9.29
CA LEU A 116 -14.26 4.95 8.73
C LEU A 116 -15.52 5.80 8.91
N SER A 117 -16.67 5.20 8.59
CA SER A 117 -18.00 5.78 8.73
C SER A 117 -19.01 4.65 8.88
N TYR A 118 -20.26 4.98 9.19
CA TYR A 118 -21.36 4.03 9.15
C TYR A 118 -22.23 4.30 7.92
N VAL A 119 -22.74 3.24 7.30
CA VAL A 119 -23.73 3.31 6.22
C VAL A 119 -25.07 2.90 6.81
N TYR A 120 -26.09 3.70 6.53
CA TYR A 120 -27.46 3.47 6.98
C TYR A 120 -28.29 3.01 5.79
N GLU A 121 -28.99 1.90 5.95
CA GLU A 121 -30.07 1.48 5.04
C GLU A 121 -31.40 1.66 5.78
N GLU A 122 -32.49 1.99 5.07
CA GLU A 122 -33.73 2.54 5.62
C GLU A 122 -34.40 1.72 6.74
N ASN A 123 -34.00 0.45 6.97
CA ASN A 123 -34.54 -0.41 8.03
C ASN A 123 -33.50 -1.30 8.75
N ASP A 124 -32.19 -1.06 8.60
CA ASP A 124 -31.13 -1.95 9.12
C ASP A 124 -30.19 -1.25 10.12
N GLU A 125 -29.56 -2.02 11.00
CA GLU A 125 -28.54 -1.50 11.92
C GLU A 125 -27.34 -0.94 11.13
N PRO A 126 -26.76 0.19 11.57
CA PRO A 126 -25.68 0.85 10.84
C PRO A 126 -24.45 -0.05 10.72
N ARG A 127 -24.08 -0.39 9.49
CA ARG A 127 -22.89 -1.21 9.22
C ARG A 127 -21.65 -0.33 9.08
N PRO A 128 -20.52 -0.67 9.71
CA PRO A 128 -19.30 0.12 9.60
C PRO A 128 -18.68 -0.06 8.21
N LEU A 129 -18.49 1.04 7.48
CA LEU A 129 -17.63 1.08 6.30
C LEU A 129 -16.18 1.06 6.76
N THR A 130 -15.43 0.02 6.40
CA THR A 130 -14.02 -0.14 6.75
C THR A 130 -13.13 -0.05 5.50
N PRO A 131 -11.82 0.22 5.65
CA PRO A 131 -10.89 0.15 4.51
C PRO A 131 -10.90 -1.20 3.78
N MET A 132 -11.26 -2.29 4.46
CA MET A 132 -11.32 -3.64 3.87
C MET A 132 -12.36 -3.77 2.75
N HIS A 133 -13.34 -2.86 2.67
CA HIS A 133 -14.34 -2.87 1.60
C HIS A 133 -13.83 -2.36 0.24
N PHE A 134 -12.57 -1.92 0.15
CA PHE A 134 -11.96 -1.34 -1.05
C PHE A 134 -10.65 -2.03 -1.44
#